data_AF-A0A919U8Z6-F1
#
_entry.id   AF-A0A919U8Z6-F1
#
_cell.length_a   1.000
_cell.length_b   1.000
_cell.length_c   1.000
_cell.angle_alpha   90.00
_cell.angle_beta   90.00
_cell.angle_gamma   90.00
#
_symmetry.space_group_name_H-M   'P 1'
#
loop_
_entity.id
_entity.type
_entity.pdbx_description
1 polymer ?
#
loop_
_entity_poly.entity_id
_entity_poly.type
_entity_poly.pdbx_seq_one_letter_code
_entity_poly.pdbx_strand_id
1 'polypeptide(L)'
;MDPGETEVQALIRECQEELGVDVEVGARVGDDITMLDGAAILKVYVARLVNGAVPVPLEHSDIRWLAGDELDSVPWLPADAPIVVALQPLLPSTA
;
A
#
# COMPACT_ATOMS: atom_id res chain seq x y z
N MET A 1 7.01 -12.30 -2.11
CA MET A 1 7.20 -13.02 -0.84
C MET A 1 8.19 -14.13 -1.09
N ASP A 2 9.30 -14.10 -0.37
CA ASP A 2 10.29 -15.16 -0.47
C ASP A 2 9.83 -16.41 0.29
N PRO A 3 10.31 -17.61 -0.09
CA PRO A 3 9.97 -18.83 0.61
C PRO A 3 10.29 -18.74 2.11
N GLY A 4 9.26 -18.87 2.94
CA GLY A 4 9.38 -18.83 4.39
C GLY A 4 9.09 -17.48 5.04
N GLU A 5 8.86 -16.41 4.26
CA GLU A 5 8.37 -15.14 4.78
C GLU A 5 6.85 -15.20 5.08
N THR A 6 6.45 -14.58 6.18
CA THR A 6 5.04 -14.19 6.38
C THR A 6 4.71 -12.95 5.55
N GLU A 7 3.43 -12.72 5.27
CA GLU A 7 2.95 -11.52 4.55
C GLU A 7 3.45 -10.22 5.21
N VAL A 8 3.46 -10.19 6.54
CA VAL A 8 3.94 -9.04 7.33
C VAL A 8 5.45 -8.83 7.17
N GLN A 9 6.24 -9.91 7.21
CA GLN A 9 7.69 -9.81 7.03
C GLN A 9 8.04 -9.32 5.63
N ALA A 10 7.40 -9.87 4.61
CA ALA A 10 7.58 -9.44 3.24
C ALA A 10 7.23 -7.95 3.10
N LEU A 11 6.06 -7.51 3.57
CA LEU A 11 5.66 -6.10 3.48
C LEU A 11 6.64 -5.15 4.17
N ILE A 12 7.17 -5.51 5.33
CA ILE A 12 8.18 -4.71 6.04
C ILE A 12 9.47 -4.61 5.20
N ARG A 13 9.95 -5.74 4.65
CA ARG A 13 11.14 -5.76 3.79
C ARG A 13 10.95 -4.91 2.53
N GLU A 14 9.84 -5.08 1.81
CA GLU A 14 9.55 -4.30 0.60
C GLU A 14 9.45 -2.79 0.93
N CYS A 15 8.83 -2.39 2.05
CA CYS A 15 8.81 -0.99 2.47
C CYS A 15 10.22 -0.43 2.77
N GLN A 16 11.15 -1.24 3.28
CA GLN A 16 12.53 -0.82 3.47
C GLN A 16 13.27 -0.70 2.12
N GLU A 17 13.09 -1.65 1.21
CA GLU A 17 13.77 -1.72 -0.07
C GLU A 17 13.28 -0.64 -1.05
N GLU A 18 11.97 -0.47 -1.18
CA GLU A 18 11.35 0.42 -2.17
C GLU A 18 11.17 1.85 -1.66
N LEU A 19 10.97 2.02 -0.34
CA LEU A 19 10.59 3.31 0.27
C LEU A 19 11.58 3.81 1.34
N GLY A 20 12.53 2.98 1.77
CA GLY A 20 13.54 3.36 2.78
C GLY A 20 12.97 3.56 4.19
N VAL A 21 11.83 2.95 4.52
CA VAL A 21 11.13 3.19 5.79
C VAL A 21 10.82 1.91 6.55
N ASP A 22 10.91 2.01 7.87
CA ASP A 22 10.29 1.05 8.77
C ASP A 22 8.80 1.36 8.93
N VAL A 23 8.00 0.30 8.94
CA VAL A 23 6.55 0.37 9.17
C VAL A 23 6.09 -0.64 10.22
N GLU A 24 5.06 -0.27 10.97
CA GLU A 24 4.23 -1.22 11.71
C GLU A 24 3.02 -1.59 10.85
N VAL A 25 2.87 -2.89 10.55
CA VAL A 25 1.75 -3.41 9.76
C VAL A 25 0.51 -3.56 10.63
N GLY A 26 -0.60 -2.99 10.17
CA GLY A 26 -1.89 -2.96 10.85
C GLY A 26 -2.94 -3.84 10.20
N ALA A 27 -4.18 -3.35 10.20
CA ALA A 27 -5.34 -4.09 9.71
C ALA A 27 -5.32 -4.28 8.20
N ARG A 28 -5.98 -5.36 7.76
CA ARG A 28 -6.20 -5.63 6.33
C ARG A 28 -7.17 -4.61 5.72
N VAL A 29 -6.88 -4.18 4.49
CA VAL A 29 -7.75 -3.31 3.70
C VAL A 29 -8.37 -4.13 2.59
N GLY A 30 -9.70 -4.15 2.55
CA GLY A 30 -10.47 -4.86 1.51
C GLY A 30 -10.21 -6.36 1.47
N ASP A 31 -10.63 -6.97 0.36
CA ASP A 31 -10.46 -8.40 0.09
C ASP A 31 -9.14 -8.69 -0.66
N ASP A 32 -8.84 -9.97 -0.82
CA ASP A 32 -7.78 -10.45 -1.72
C ASP A 32 -8.13 -10.09 -3.18
N ILE A 33 -7.18 -9.50 -3.91
CA ILE A 33 -7.36 -9.22 -5.33
C ILE A 33 -6.54 -10.19 -6.17
N THR A 34 -7.21 -10.96 -7.01
CA THR A 34 -6.56 -11.88 -7.94
C THR A 34 -5.93 -11.11 -9.10
N MET A 35 -4.64 -11.32 -9.32
CA MET A 35 -3.82 -10.68 -10.35
C MET A 35 -3.25 -11.71 -11.31
N LEU A 36 -2.76 -11.25 -12.46
CA LEU A 36 -2.02 -12.06 -13.44
C LEU A 36 -2.76 -13.36 -13.82
N ASP A 37 -4.05 -13.25 -14.16
CA ASP A 37 -4.92 -14.38 -14.53
C ASP A 37 -4.94 -15.53 -13.51
N GLY A 38 -4.81 -15.20 -12.21
CA GLY A 38 -4.81 -16.19 -11.13
C GLY A 38 -3.44 -16.61 -10.63
N ALA A 39 -2.36 -16.11 -11.24
CA ALA A 39 -1.00 -16.45 -10.83
C ALA A 39 -0.53 -15.68 -9.58
N ALA A 40 -1.20 -14.60 -9.19
CA ALA A 40 -0.85 -13.80 -8.02
C ALA A 40 -2.07 -13.31 -7.24
N ILE A 41 -1.86 -13.01 -5.96
CA ILE A 41 -2.87 -12.39 -5.08
C ILE A 41 -2.25 -11.14 -4.47
N LEU A 42 -2.88 -9.98 -4.69
CA LEU A 42 -2.53 -8.74 -4.04
C LEU A 42 -3.28 -8.63 -2.71
N LYS A 43 -2.53 -8.26 -1.67
CA LYS A 43 -3.01 -8.11 -0.30
C LYS A 43 -2.58 -6.77 0.25
N VAL A 44 -3.53 -5.93 0.65
CA VAL A 44 -3.26 -4.57 1.13
C VAL A 44 -3.50 -4.46 2.63
N TYR A 45 -2.59 -3.76 3.31
CA TYR A 45 -2.61 -3.53 4.74
C TYR A 45 -2.46 -2.03 5.04
N VAL A 46 -3.09 -1.57 6.12
CA VAL A 46 -2.73 -0.28 6.72
C VAL A 46 -1.33 -0.41 7.30
N ALA A 47 -0.48 0.60 7.11
CA ALA A 47 0.86 0.65 7.66
C ALA A 47 1.09 1.99 8.37
N ARG A 48 1.80 1.96 9.50
CA ARG A 48 2.17 3.15 10.26
C ARG A 48 3.68 3.37 10.15
N LEU A 49 4.08 4.54 9.67
CA LEU A 49 5.48 4.97 9.68
C LEU A 49 6.00 5.04 11.11
N VAL A 50 7.18 4.46 11.34
CA VAL A 50 7.82 4.43 12.65
C VAL A 50 8.86 5.55 12.75
N ASN A 51 9.12 6.07 13.96
CA ASN A 51 10.21 6.99 14.25
C ASN A 51 10.25 8.29 13.41
N GLY A 52 9.11 8.74 12.88
CA GLY A 52 9.05 9.93 12.01
C GLY A 52 9.72 9.71 10.65
N ALA A 53 9.82 8.47 10.19
CA ALA A 53 10.34 8.12 8.88
C ALA A 53 9.57 8.85 7.76
N VAL A 54 10.28 9.27 6.72
CA VAL A 54 9.71 9.92 5.53
C VAL A 54 10.07 9.04 4.34
N PRO A 55 9.07 8.48 3.63
CA PRO A 55 9.33 7.60 2.50
C PRO A 55 9.96 8.33 1.33
N VAL A 56 10.89 7.66 0.66
CA VAL A 56 11.60 8.13 -0.52
C VAL A 56 11.40 7.11 -1.63
N PRO A 57 11.06 7.50 -2.87
CA PRO A 57 10.82 6.54 -3.94
C PRO A 57 12.16 5.98 -4.46
N LEU A 58 12.63 4.88 -3.89
CA LEU A 58 13.91 4.26 -4.27
C LEU A 58 13.79 3.46 -5.58
N GLU A 59 12.63 2.84 -5.80
CA GLU A 59 12.33 2.06 -7.03
C GLU A 59 11.15 2.65 -7.84
N HIS A 60 10.53 3.71 -7.33
CA HIS A 60 9.37 4.37 -7.95
C HIS A 60 9.77 5.68 -8.63
N SER A 61 8.97 6.13 -9.60
CA SER A 61 9.23 7.38 -10.33
C SER A 61 8.77 8.64 -9.57
N ASP A 62 7.78 8.50 -8.68
CA ASP A 62 7.24 9.59 -7.86
C ASP A 62 6.57 9.01 -6.60
N ILE A 63 6.41 9.84 -5.57
CA ILE A 63 5.60 9.52 -4.38
C ILE A 63 4.77 10.73 -3.96
N ARG A 64 3.52 10.49 -3.56
CA ARG A 64 2.60 11.54 -3.13
C ARG A 64 1.71 11.08 -1.98
N TRP A 65 1.46 11.98 -1.04
CA TRP A 65 0.43 11.83 -0.03
C TRP A 65 -0.91 12.33 -0.58
N LEU A 66 -1.97 11.54 -0.41
CA LEU A 66 -3.32 11.86 -0.84
C LEU A 66 -4.29 11.74 0.33
N ALA A 67 -5.19 12.71 0.45
CA ALA A 67 -6.40 12.60 1.25
C ALA A 67 -7.44 11.71 0.54
N GLY A 68 -8.47 11.27 1.27
CA GLY A 68 -9.50 10.37 0.74
C GLY A 68 -10.28 10.95 -0.45
N ASP A 69 -10.47 12.27 -0.47
CA ASP A 69 -11.11 13.03 -1.54
C ASP A 69 -10.17 13.35 -2.73
N GLU A 70 -8.87 13.07 -2.59
CA GLU A 70 -7.90 13.25 -3.67
C GLU A 70 -7.61 11.95 -4.43
N LEU A 71 -8.12 10.80 -3.94
CA LEU A 71 -7.84 9.49 -4.54
C LEU A 71 -8.25 9.40 -6.01
N ASP A 72 -9.34 10.06 -6.42
CA ASP A 72 -9.82 10.05 -7.81
C ASP A 72 -8.95 10.90 -8.76
N SER A 73 -7.95 11.64 -8.24
CA SER A 73 -7.00 12.41 -9.05
C SER A 73 -5.92 11.57 -9.71
N VAL A 74 -5.75 10.31 -9.26
CA VAL A 74 -4.75 9.38 -9.78
C VAL A 74 -5.42 8.39 -10.74
N PRO A 75 -4.87 8.16 -11.94
CA PRO A 75 -5.36 7.13 -12.86
C PRO A 75 -4.89 5.74 -12.39
N TRP A 76 -5.49 5.24 -11.31
CA TRP A 76 -5.18 3.93 -10.76
C TRP A 76 -5.34 2.82 -11.79
N LEU A 77 -4.58 1.74 -11.62
CA LEU A 77 -4.77 0.57 -12.45
C LEU A 77 -6.18 0.00 -12.20
N PRO A 78 -6.85 -0.58 -13.22
CA PRO A 78 -8.18 -1.15 -13.04
C PRO A 78 -8.26 -2.19 -11.91
N ALA A 79 -7.15 -2.89 -11.65
CA ALA A 79 -7.05 -3.90 -10.62
C ALA A 79 -7.01 -3.32 -9.19
N ASP A 80 -6.64 -2.05 -9.04
CA ASP A 80 -6.54 -1.36 -7.74
C ASP A 80 -7.85 -0.65 -7.36
N ALA A 81 -8.79 -0.48 -8.31
CA ALA A 81 -10.04 0.22 -8.06
C ALA A 81 -10.82 -0.28 -6.81
N PRO A 82 -10.92 -1.60 -6.54
CA PRO A 82 -11.56 -2.10 -5.32
C PRO A 82 -10.83 -1.67 -4.04
N ILE A 83 -9.51 -1.57 -4.08
CA ILE A 83 -8.67 -1.12 -2.96
C ILE A 83 -8.88 0.37 -2.71
N VAL A 84 -8.90 1.19 -3.77
CA VAL A 84 -9.12 2.64 -3.68
C VAL A 84 -10.46 2.95 -3.00
N VAL A 85 -11.53 2.23 -3.37
CA VAL A 85 -12.84 2.34 -2.72
C VAL A 85 -12.77 1.92 -1.24
N ALA A 86 -12.04 0.85 -0.92
CA ALA A 86 -11.88 0.39 0.46
C ALA A 86 -11.04 1.33 1.33
N LEU A 87 -10.13 2.11 0.73
CA LEU A 87 -9.28 3.09 1.42
C LEU A 87 -10.03 4.39 1.76
N GLN A 88 -10.94 4.85 0.89
CA GLN A 88 -11.67 6.12 1.08
C GLN A 88 -12.22 6.35 2.50
N PRO A 89 -12.94 5.42 3.15
CA PRO A 89 -13.48 5.64 4.49
C PRO A 89 -12.42 5.62 5.61
N LEU A 90 -11.19 5.20 5.32
CA LEU A 90 -10.08 5.13 6.28
C LEU A 90 -9.22 6.39 6.28
N LEU A 91 -9.35 7.24 5.25
CA LEU A 91 -8.50 8.40 5.04
C LEU A 91 -9.24 9.69 5.42
N PRO A 92 -8.52 10.70 5.95
CA PRO A 92 -9.10 12.01 6.14
C PRO A 92 -9.40 12.66 4.78
N SER A 93 -10.41 13.54 4.73
CA SER A 93 -10.61 14.45 3.59
C SER A 93 -9.86 15.76 3.83
N THR A 94 -9.55 16.48 2.75
CA THR A 94 -9.09 17.87 2.88
C THR A 94 -10.19 18.73 3.53
N ALA A 95 -9.78 19.68 4.39
CA ALA A 95 -10.68 20.54 5.16
C ALA A 95 -11.20 21.74 4.35
#